data_AF-W1WWP4-F1
#
_entry.id   AF-W1WWP4-F1
#
_cell.length_a   1.000
_cell.length_b   1.000
_cell.length_c   1.000
_cell.angle_alpha   90.00
_cell.angle_beta   90.00
_cell.angle_gamma   90.00
#
_symmetry.space_group_name_H-M   'P 1'
#
loop_
_entity.id
_entity.type
_entity.pdbx_description
1 polymer ?
#
loop_
_entity_poly.entity_id
_entity_poly.type
_entity_poly.pdbx_seq_one_letter_code
_entity_poly.pdbx_strand_id
1 'polypeptide(L)'
;KMEATLSATNYLYDGTAKEPKVTIEGLTEGKDYSVSYANNVNVGTAKVTIKGIAPYYTGTITKTFTINEQNINTLSLKLEADNLNTPNKQTLEISDLEEGEDYKVTYDLRENSNTIKIEGIGNYEGEKILKASKDTKMIVEEDGVQYNLLSNGDAEVYNFIETGKKVNIKSTVKDHKVTKISKNAFKKCDKLKLVKIPKSVSEIAKDVFKDCKNVTISGKLDSYANKYADENDINFKESK
;
A
#
# COMPACT_ATOMS: atom_id res chain seq x y z
N LYS A 1 -11.39 42.15 18.51
CA LYS A 1 -12.02 40.81 18.30
C LYS A 1 -10.99 39.79 18.75
N MET A 2 -11.33 38.85 19.64
CA MET A 2 -10.37 37.83 20.06
C MET A 2 -10.03 36.93 18.87
N GLU A 3 -8.76 36.57 18.74
CA GLU A 3 -8.27 35.72 17.67
C GLU A 3 -7.93 34.34 18.22
N ALA A 4 -8.46 33.30 17.58
CA ALA A 4 -8.14 31.92 17.89
C ALA A 4 -7.26 31.33 16.79
N THR A 5 -6.27 30.55 17.20
CA THR A 5 -5.34 29.81 16.33
C THR A 5 -5.52 28.31 16.53
N LEU A 6 -5.28 27.55 15.47
CA LEU A 6 -5.26 26.09 15.47
C LEU A 6 -3.82 25.61 15.29
N SER A 7 -3.42 24.54 15.99
CA SER A 7 -2.07 23.97 15.86
C SER A 7 -1.76 23.42 14.46
N ALA A 8 -2.80 23.00 13.72
CA ALA A 8 -2.72 22.65 12.32
C ALA A 8 -4.08 22.90 11.64
N THR A 9 -4.04 23.15 10.34
CA THR A 9 -5.24 23.38 9.52
C THR A 9 -5.39 22.36 8.39
N ASN A 10 -4.51 21.37 8.33
CA ASN A 10 -4.51 20.34 7.31
C ASN A 10 -4.01 19.01 7.91
N TYR A 11 -4.73 17.93 7.60
CA TYR A 11 -4.45 16.56 8.05
C TYR A 11 -4.63 15.59 6.88
N LEU A 12 -3.94 14.46 6.94
CA LEU A 12 -4.27 13.29 6.11
C LEU A 12 -5.29 12.43 6.87
N TYR A 13 -6.22 11.84 6.14
CA TYR A 13 -7.08 10.79 6.70
C TYR A 13 -6.24 9.61 7.21
N ASP A 14 -6.63 9.06 8.36
CA ASP A 14 -6.04 7.85 8.97
C ASP A 14 -7.05 7.07 9.83
N GLY A 15 -8.35 7.34 9.64
CA GLY A 15 -9.43 6.72 10.41
C GLY A 15 -9.68 7.29 11.82
N THR A 16 -8.91 8.28 12.30
CA THR A 16 -9.11 8.85 13.64
C THR A 16 -9.62 10.29 13.62
N ALA A 17 -10.31 10.66 14.71
CA ALA A 17 -10.70 12.05 14.95
C ALA A 17 -9.47 12.99 15.00
N LYS A 18 -9.60 14.17 14.40
CA LYS A 18 -8.63 15.25 14.38
C LYS A 18 -9.07 16.37 15.29
N GLU A 19 -8.24 16.69 16.27
CA GLU A 19 -8.52 17.69 17.30
C GLU A 19 -7.33 18.66 17.40
N PRO A 20 -7.17 19.60 16.44
CA PRO A 20 -6.12 20.60 16.50
C PRO A 20 -6.24 21.42 17.78
N LYS A 21 -5.14 21.54 18.53
CA LYS A 21 -5.11 22.35 19.74
C LYS A 21 -5.51 23.79 19.40
N VAL A 22 -6.48 24.32 20.15
CA VAL A 22 -6.91 25.72 20.06
C VAL A 22 -6.04 26.56 20.99
N THR A 23 -5.65 27.75 20.55
CA THR A 23 -4.99 28.74 21.41
C THR A 23 -5.58 30.12 21.18
N ILE A 24 -5.90 30.78 22.29
CA ILE A 24 -6.33 32.18 22.35
C ILE A 24 -5.42 32.87 23.36
N GLU A 25 -4.80 33.97 22.96
CA GLU A 25 -3.85 34.68 23.81
C GLU A 25 -4.49 35.12 25.13
N GLY A 26 -3.83 34.78 26.25
CA GLY A 26 -4.29 35.12 27.60
C GLY A 26 -5.46 34.28 28.15
N LEU A 27 -6.01 33.33 27.38
CA LEU A 27 -7.13 32.49 27.84
C LEU A 27 -6.76 31.01 27.98
N THR A 28 -7.42 30.34 28.91
CA THR A 28 -7.25 28.91 29.23
C THR A 28 -8.49 28.10 28.84
N GLU A 29 -8.31 27.05 28.03
CA GLU A 29 -9.38 26.11 27.69
C GLU A 29 -9.95 25.40 28.93
N GLY A 30 -11.26 25.16 28.96
CA GLY A 30 -12.00 24.59 30.07
C GLY A 30 -12.34 25.59 31.18
N LYS A 31 -11.58 26.68 31.31
CA LYS A 31 -11.84 27.77 32.27
C LYS A 31 -12.52 28.96 31.62
N ASP A 32 -11.91 29.50 30.56
CA ASP A 32 -12.34 30.74 29.91
C ASP A 32 -13.17 30.48 28.65
N TYR A 33 -12.92 29.35 27.98
CA TYR A 33 -13.67 28.89 26.81
C TYR A 33 -13.72 27.37 26.74
N SER A 34 -14.68 26.81 26.01
CA SER A 34 -14.73 25.40 25.64
C SER A 34 -14.57 25.22 24.14
N VAL A 35 -14.07 24.05 23.74
CA VAL A 35 -13.87 23.66 22.34
C VAL A 35 -14.70 22.43 22.02
N SER A 36 -15.31 22.41 20.84
CA SER A 36 -15.94 21.22 20.28
C SER A 36 -15.65 21.08 18.79
N TYR A 37 -15.66 19.85 18.32
CA TYR A 37 -15.33 19.48 16.93
C TYR A 37 -16.53 18.83 16.25
N ALA A 38 -16.63 19.01 14.94
CA ALA A 38 -17.59 18.32 14.09
C ALA A 38 -16.97 17.98 12.73
N ASN A 39 -17.40 16.86 12.14
CA ASN A 39 -16.90 16.35 10.86
C ASN A 39 -15.38 16.19 10.83
N ASN A 40 -14.79 15.73 11.94
CA ASN A 40 -13.34 15.71 12.15
C ASN A 40 -12.70 14.32 12.02
N VAL A 41 -13.38 13.36 11.40
CA VAL A 41 -12.82 12.02 11.12
C VAL A 41 -12.62 11.85 9.62
N ASN A 42 -13.70 11.92 8.86
CA ASN A 42 -13.69 11.70 7.42
C ASN A 42 -13.15 12.90 6.65
N VAL A 43 -12.72 12.64 5.41
CA VAL A 43 -12.26 13.64 4.46
C VAL A 43 -13.27 14.78 4.29
N GLY A 44 -12.74 15.99 4.17
CA GLY A 44 -13.54 17.19 3.94
C GLY A 44 -13.14 18.35 4.85
N THR A 45 -14.09 19.25 5.07
CA THR A 45 -13.89 20.43 5.93
C THR A 45 -14.49 20.17 7.31
N ALA A 46 -13.62 20.03 8.30
CA ALA A 46 -13.99 19.90 9.71
C ALA A 46 -14.20 21.26 10.35
N LYS A 47 -15.04 21.30 11.40
CA LYS A 47 -15.41 22.53 12.12
C LYS A 47 -14.92 22.46 13.56
N VAL A 48 -14.30 23.55 14.01
CA VAL A 48 -13.95 23.81 15.41
C VAL A 48 -14.82 24.93 15.95
N THR A 49 -15.60 24.66 16.99
CA THR A 49 -16.45 25.64 17.67
C THR A 49 -15.85 25.97 19.02
N ILE A 50 -15.59 27.26 19.23
CA ILE A 50 -14.93 27.79 20.42
C ILE A 50 -15.92 28.71 21.11
N LYS A 51 -16.40 28.35 22.30
CA LYS A 51 -17.44 29.07 23.00
C LYS A 51 -16.89 29.69 24.29
N GLY A 52 -17.05 30.99 24.46
CA GLY A 52 -16.70 31.66 25.71
C GLY A 52 -17.54 31.15 26.88
N ILE A 53 -16.92 31.01 28.05
CA ILE A 53 -17.60 30.58 29.28
C ILE A 53 -18.00 31.83 30.09
N ALA A 54 -19.30 31.91 30.38
CA ALA A 54 -19.90 33.00 31.16
C ALA A 54 -19.40 32.98 32.63
N PRO A 55 -19.42 34.12 33.34
CA PRO A 55 -19.96 35.42 32.93
C PRO A 55 -18.98 36.30 32.15
N TYR A 56 -17.69 35.96 32.14
CA TYR A 56 -16.62 36.86 31.66
C TYR A 56 -16.41 36.80 30.15
N TYR A 57 -16.58 35.62 29.54
CA TYR A 57 -16.44 35.44 28.09
C TYR A 57 -17.74 34.93 27.51
N THR A 58 -18.20 35.58 26.45
CA THR A 58 -19.44 35.22 25.75
C THR A 58 -19.22 35.18 24.25
N GLY A 59 -20.15 34.59 23.53
CA GLY A 59 -20.07 34.43 22.09
C GLY A 59 -19.27 33.20 21.64
N THR A 60 -19.14 33.08 20.32
CA THR A 60 -18.62 31.89 19.66
C THR A 60 -17.68 32.30 18.52
N ILE A 61 -16.52 31.64 18.44
CA ILE A 61 -15.63 31.65 17.29
C ILE A 61 -15.77 30.30 16.57
N THR A 62 -15.82 30.33 15.25
CA THR A 62 -15.76 29.13 14.42
C THR A 62 -14.50 29.18 13.58
N LYS A 63 -13.75 28.09 13.56
CA LYS A 63 -12.62 27.84 12.66
C LYS A 63 -12.87 26.54 11.91
N THR A 64 -12.13 26.34 10.83
CA THR A 64 -12.17 25.12 10.03
C THR A 64 -10.77 24.60 9.78
N PHE A 65 -10.66 23.31 9.52
CA PHE A 65 -9.46 22.67 8.99
C PHE A 65 -9.86 21.60 7.98
N THR A 66 -8.91 21.19 7.15
CA THR A 66 -9.15 20.22 6.07
C THR A 66 -8.55 18.86 6.45
N ILE A 67 -9.28 17.79 6.15
CA ILE A 67 -8.79 16.41 6.14
C ILE A 67 -8.75 15.98 4.67
N ASN A 68 -7.57 15.73 4.13
CA ASN A 68 -7.40 15.28 2.75
C ASN A 68 -7.46 13.75 2.66
N GLU A 69 -7.76 13.27 1.46
CA GLU A 69 -7.82 11.85 1.11
C GLU A 69 -6.47 11.15 1.32
N GLN A 70 -6.52 9.89 1.74
CA GLN A 70 -5.34 9.06 1.84
C GLN A 70 -5.11 8.28 0.54
N ASN A 71 -3.88 8.25 0.05
CA ASN A 71 -3.58 7.56 -1.20
C ASN A 71 -3.54 6.04 -1.01
N ILE A 72 -4.44 5.31 -1.70
CA ILE A 72 -4.59 3.85 -1.60
C ILE A 72 -3.33 3.08 -2.00
N ASN A 73 -2.46 3.66 -2.85
CA ASN A 73 -1.19 3.03 -3.25
C ASN A 73 -0.16 2.94 -2.12
N THR A 74 -0.30 3.79 -1.11
CA THR A 74 0.64 3.85 0.01
C THR A 74 0.26 2.89 1.13
N LEU A 75 -0.93 2.30 1.07
CA LEU A 75 -1.38 1.33 2.06
C LEU A 75 -0.65 0.00 1.88
N SER A 76 -0.24 -0.58 3.01
CA SER A 76 0.19 -1.98 3.08
C SER A 76 -1.05 -2.86 3.03
N LEU A 77 -1.50 -3.18 1.81
CA LEU A 77 -2.76 -3.89 1.60
C LEU A 77 -2.57 -5.39 1.86
N LYS A 78 -3.40 -5.95 2.75
CA LYS A 78 -3.62 -7.39 2.85
C LYS A 78 -4.81 -7.72 1.95
N LEU A 79 -4.52 -8.23 0.76
CA LEU A 79 -5.50 -8.49 -0.26
C LEU A 79 -5.84 -9.97 -0.26
N GLU A 80 -7.11 -10.30 -0.16
CA GLU A 80 -7.60 -11.66 -0.41
C GLU A 80 -8.45 -11.63 -1.68
N ALA A 81 -8.05 -12.40 -2.69
CA ALA A 81 -8.58 -12.28 -4.06
C ALA A 81 -8.98 -13.66 -4.57
N ASP A 82 -10.24 -14.03 -4.41
CA ASP A 82 -10.72 -15.37 -4.75
C ASP A 82 -11.24 -15.47 -6.19
N ASN A 83 -11.02 -16.64 -6.81
CA ASN A 83 -11.62 -17.05 -8.10
C ASN A 83 -11.41 -16.07 -9.26
N LEU A 84 -10.22 -15.47 -9.38
CA LEU A 84 -9.85 -14.56 -10.48
C LEU A 84 -9.90 -15.21 -11.89
N ASN A 85 -10.23 -16.49 -12.00
CA ASN A 85 -10.39 -17.22 -13.25
C ASN A 85 -11.84 -17.36 -13.74
N THR A 86 -12.84 -16.91 -12.96
CA THR A 86 -14.26 -17.00 -13.36
C THR A 86 -14.93 -15.62 -13.37
N PRO A 87 -15.62 -15.22 -14.46
CA PRO A 87 -16.29 -13.93 -14.54
C PRO A 87 -17.34 -13.68 -13.44
N ASN A 88 -17.94 -14.73 -12.87
CA ASN A 88 -19.17 -14.61 -12.09
C ASN A 88 -18.99 -14.60 -10.55
N LYS A 89 -17.75 -14.66 -10.02
CA LYS A 89 -17.52 -14.66 -8.55
C LYS A 89 -16.13 -14.16 -8.15
N GLN A 90 -15.77 -12.96 -8.59
CA GLN A 90 -14.53 -12.31 -8.15
C GLN A 90 -14.81 -11.53 -6.86
N THR A 91 -14.07 -11.82 -5.81
CA THR A 91 -14.14 -11.07 -4.55
C THR A 91 -12.73 -10.62 -4.18
N LEU A 92 -12.56 -9.32 -4.00
CA LEU A 92 -11.35 -8.72 -3.46
C LEU A 92 -11.69 -8.10 -2.12
N GLU A 93 -11.13 -8.67 -1.06
CA GLU A 93 -11.22 -8.11 0.27
C GLU A 93 -9.91 -7.42 0.61
N ILE A 94 -10.01 -6.15 0.99
CA ILE A 94 -8.92 -5.39 1.58
C ILE A 94 -9.21 -5.29 3.07
N SER A 95 -8.32 -5.80 3.91
CA SER A 95 -8.50 -5.67 5.36
C SER A 95 -8.73 -4.22 5.77
N ASP A 96 -9.72 -4.02 6.65
CA ASP A 96 -10.11 -2.73 7.24
C ASP A 96 -10.76 -1.71 6.28
N LEU A 97 -10.99 -2.07 5.01
CA LEU A 97 -11.69 -1.23 4.03
C LEU A 97 -12.97 -1.90 3.49
N GLU A 98 -13.96 -1.09 3.12
CA GLU A 98 -15.23 -1.56 2.55
C GLU A 98 -15.34 -1.24 1.05
N GLU A 99 -15.55 -2.26 0.21
CA GLU A 99 -15.78 -2.06 -1.23
C GLU A 99 -17.10 -1.32 -1.47
N GLY A 100 -17.06 -0.26 -2.28
CA GLY A 100 -18.18 0.62 -2.55
C GLY A 100 -18.20 1.88 -1.67
N GLU A 101 -17.52 1.87 -0.52
CA GLU A 101 -17.34 3.04 0.36
C GLU A 101 -15.91 3.61 0.31
N ASP A 102 -14.91 2.74 0.45
CA ASP A 102 -13.48 3.11 0.51
C ASP A 102 -12.74 2.84 -0.80
N TYR A 103 -13.16 1.83 -1.55
CA TYR A 103 -12.57 1.51 -2.84
C TYR A 103 -13.59 0.92 -3.82
N LYS A 104 -13.24 0.94 -5.10
CA LYS A 104 -13.94 0.22 -6.16
C LYS A 104 -12.95 -0.66 -6.91
N VAL A 105 -13.40 -1.86 -7.30
CA VAL A 105 -12.55 -2.79 -8.06
C VAL A 105 -13.05 -2.95 -9.48
N THR A 106 -12.11 -3.01 -10.42
CA THR A 106 -12.38 -3.40 -11.80
C THR A 106 -11.38 -4.47 -12.23
N TYR A 107 -11.87 -5.44 -13.00
CA TYR A 107 -11.08 -6.60 -13.42
C TYR A 107 -10.99 -6.64 -14.95
N ASP A 108 -9.78 -6.80 -15.47
CA ASP A 108 -9.49 -7.10 -16.88
C ASP A 108 -8.89 -8.51 -16.95
N LEU A 109 -9.73 -9.49 -17.31
CA LEU A 109 -9.38 -10.90 -17.37
C LEU A 109 -9.00 -11.26 -18.81
N ARG A 110 -7.71 -11.52 -19.04
CA ARG A 110 -7.18 -11.95 -20.35
C ARG A 110 -6.70 -13.38 -20.26
N GLU A 111 -6.61 -14.07 -21.40
CA GLU A 111 -6.22 -15.49 -21.47
C GLU A 111 -4.97 -15.87 -20.65
N ASN A 112 -4.02 -14.94 -20.52
CA ASN A 112 -2.72 -15.18 -19.88
C ASN A 112 -2.41 -14.29 -18.67
N SER A 113 -3.27 -13.33 -18.32
CA SER A 113 -3.04 -12.42 -17.18
C SER A 113 -4.31 -11.71 -16.76
N ASN A 114 -4.53 -11.59 -15.46
CA ASN A 114 -5.57 -10.76 -14.88
C ASN A 114 -4.97 -9.43 -14.43
N THR A 115 -5.64 -8.33 -14.72
CA THR A 115 -5.33 -7.01 -14.15
C THR A 115 -6.46 -6.63 -13.21
N ILE A 116 -6.13 -6.26 -11.98
CA ILE A 116 -7.07 -5.81 -10.95
C ILE A 116 -6.74 -4.36 -10.69
N LYS A 117 -7.68 -3.47 -11.00
CA LYS A 117 -7.57 -2.05 -10.70
C LYS A 117 -8.42 -1.77 -9.47
N ILE A 118 -7.78 -1.21 -8.45
CA ILE A 118 -8.38 -0.77 -7.19
C ILE A 118 -8.33 0.75 -7.20
N GLU A 119 -9.47 1.40 -7.16
CA GLU A 119 -9.60 2.85 -7.13
C GLU A 119 -10.09 3.29 -5.76
N GLY A 120 -9.33 4.14 -5.07
CA GLY A 120 -9.74 4.73 -3.81
C GLY A 120 -10.92 5.68 -4.01
N ILE A 121 -11.88 5.64 -3.10
CA ILE A 121 -13.04 6.53 -3.06
C ILE A 121 -13.31 6.98 -1.62
N GLY A 122 -14.18 7.97 -1.46
CA GLY A 122 -14.60 8.43 -0.14
C GLY A 122 -13.46 9.09 0.63
N ASN A 123 -12.91 8.36 1.61
CA ASN A 123 -11.77 8.84 2.38
C ASN A 123 -10.41 8.58 1.70
N TYR A 124 -10.42 7.86 0.58
CA TYR A 124 -9.23 7.44 -0.14
C TYR A 124 -9.22 7.98 -1.56
N GLU A 125 -8.01 8.18 -2.08
CA GLU A 125 -7.78 8.59 -3.47
C GLU A 125 -6.75 7.68 -4.15
N GLY A 126 -6.59 7.87 -5.45
CA GLY A 126 -5.58 7.20 -6.25
C GLY A 126 -6.01 5.81 -6.74
N GLU A 127 -5.11 5.18 -7.48
CA GLU A 127 -5.38 3.92 -8.16
C GLU A 127 -4.21 2.97 -8.00
N LYS A 128 -4.50 1.73 -7.60
CA LYS A 128 -3.54 0.63 -7.58
C LYS A 128 -3.86 -0.41 -8.64
N ILE A 129 -2.87 -0.76 -9.44
CA ILE A 129 -2.99 -1.79 -10.46
C ILE A 129 -2.18 -3.01 -10.03
N LEU A 130 -2.88 -4.09 -9.74
CA LEU A 130 -2.30 -5.39 -9.48
C LEU A 130 -2.41 -6.26 -10.72
N LYS A 131 -1.50 -7.21 -10.85
CA LYS A 131 -1.54 -8.20 -11.91
C LYS A 131 -1.43 -9.59 -11.34
N ALA A 132 -2.27 -10.50 -11.80
CA ALA A 132 -2.34 -11.87 -11.31
C ALA A 132 -2.22 -12.88 -12.45
N SER A 133 -1.68 -14.05 -12.14
CA SER A 133 -1.86 -15.22 -13.01
C SER A 133 -3.25 -15.81 -12.80
N LYS A 134 -3.71 -16.63 -13.75
CA LYS A 134 -5.05 -17.21 -13.73
C LYS A 134 -5.35 -18.01 -12.46
N ASP A 135 -4.37 -18.73 -11.93
CA ASP A 135 -4.55 -19.64 -10.78
C ASP A 135 -4.29 -18.97 -9.42
N THR A 136 -4.15 -17.64 -9.42
CA THR A 136 -3.96 -16.83 -8.21
C THR A 136 -5.20 -16.90 -7.33
N LYS A 137 -5.00 -17.35 -6.09
CA LYS A 137 -5.99 -17.41 -5.01
C LYS A 137 -5.86 -16.22 -4.05
N MET A 138 -4.68 -15.64 -3.92
CA MET A 138 -4.45 -14.51 -3.01
C MET A 138 -3.28 -13.68 -3.49
N ILE A 139 -3.34 -12.37 -3.30
CA ILE A 139 -2.22 -11.46 -3.60
C ILE A 139 -1.69 -10.93 -2.28
N VAL A 140 -0.38 -11.04 -2.06
CA VAL A 140 0.27 -10.51 -0.86
C VAL A 140 1.39 -9.58 -1.28
N GLU A 141 1.41 -8.36 -0.74
CA GLU A 141 2.53 -7.45 -0.91
C GLU A 141 3.34 -7.33 0.38
N GLU A 142 4.62 -7.69 0.30
CA GLU A 142 5.55 -7.60 1.43
C GLU A 142 6.91 -7.09 0.91
N ASP A 143 7.49 -6.12 1.60
CA ASP A 143 8.80 -5.53 1.26
C ASP A 143 8.89 -5.00 -0.19
N GLY A 144 7.77 -4.52 -0.74
CA GLY A 144 7.65 -4.04 -2.13
C GLY A 144 7.48 -5.16 -3.17
N VAL A 145 7.50 -6.43 -2.77
CA VAL A 145 7.29 -7.58 -3.65
C VAL A 145 5.82 -7.97 -3.64
N GLN A 146 5.23 -8.06 -4.82
CA GLN A 146 3.90 -8.64 -5.01
C GLN A 146 4.02 -10.14 -5.26
N TYR A 147 3.45 -10.93 -4.36
CA TYR A 147 3.32 -12.38 -4.45
C TYR A 147 1.91 -12.75 -4.88
N ASN A 148 1.79 -13.65 -5.84
CA ASN A 148 0.54 -14.36 -6.08
C ASN A 148 0.63 -15.73 -5.44
N LEU A 149 -0.23 -16.00 -4.48
CA LEU A 149 -0.37 -17.30 -3.84
C LEU A 149 -1.36 -18.12 -4.66
N LEU A 150 -0.92 -19.30 -5.08
CA LEU A 150 -1.64 -20.17 -5.99
C LEU A 150 -2.40 -21.24 -5.21
N SER A 151 -3.50 -21.73 -5.80
CA SER A 151 -4.36 -22.74 -5.14
C SER A 151 -3.65 -24.07 -4.83
N ASN A 152 -2.50 -24.34 -5.46
CA ASN A 152 -1.71 -25.55 -5.26
C ASN A 152 -0.70 -25.46 -4.08
N GLY A 153 -0.66 -24.33 -3.36
CA GLY A 153 0.30 -24.10 -2.26
C GLY A 153 1.63 -23.47 -2.68
N ASP A 154 1.81 -23.14 -3.96
CA ASP A 154 2.96 -22.38 -4.44
C ASP A 154 2.69 -20.86 -4.39
N ALA A 155 3.76 -20.08 -4.46
CA ALA A 155 3.73 -18.65 -4.64
C ALA A 155 4.69 -18.23 -5.75
N GLU A 156 4.28 -17.23 -6.52
CA GLU A 156 5.10 -16.60 -7.54
C GLU A 156 5.34 -15.12 -7.22
N VAL A 157 6.55 -14.66 -7.43
CA VAL A 157 6.88 -13.23 -7.43
C VAL A 157 6.41 -12.66 -8.75
N TYR A 158 5.35 -11.84 -8.72
CA TYR A 158 4.72 -11.35 -9.92
C TYR A 158 5.20 -9.95 -10.32
N ASN A 159 5.35 -9.06 -9.33
CA ASN A 159 5.73 -7.67 -9.55
C ASN A 159 6.59 -7.17 -8.40
N PHE A 160 7.33 -6.09 -8.64
CA PHE A 160 8.11 -5.39 -7.63
C PHE A 160 7.89 -3.90 -7.78
N ILE A 161 7.36 -3.29 -6.72
CA ILE A 161 7.31 -1.85 -6.57
C ILE A 161 8.68 -1.44 -6.03
N GLU A 162 9.41 -0.62 -6.79
CA GLU A 162 10.77 -0.23 -6.41
C GLU A 162 10.79 0.63 -5.14
N THR A 163 10.94 -0.02 -3.99
CA THR A 163 11.00 0.61 -2.66
C THR A 163 12.44 0.93 -2.21
N GLY A 164 13.46 0.39 -2.89
CA GLY A 164 14.84 0.58 -2.49
C GLY A 164 15.89 -0.09 -3.37
N LYS A 165 17.15 -0.10 -2.88
CA LYS A 165 18.31 -0.65 -3.59
C LYS A 165 18.45 -2.17 -3.45
N LYS A 166 17.75 -2.78 -2.50
CA LYS A 166 17.89 -4.21 -2.19
C LYS A 166 16.52 -4.79 -1.89
N VAL A 167 16.30 -6.03 -2.30
CA VAL A 167 15.10 -6.79 -2.00
C VAL A 167 15.47 -8.22 -1.64
N ASN A 168 14.73 -8.79 -0.69
CA ASN A 168 14.90 -10.17 -0.24
C ASN A 168 13.62 -10.95 -0.52
N ILE A 169 13.65 -11.82 -1.52
CA ILE A 169 12.50 -12.67 -1.82
C ILE A 169 12.40 -13.74 -0.73
N LYS A 170 11.28 -13.79 -0.02
CA LYS A 170 11.02 -14.83 0.98
C LYS A 170 10.93 -16.20 0.31
N SER A 171 11.36 -17.25 1.01
CA SER A 171 11.18 -18.63 0.54
C SER A 171 9.75 -19.13 0.70
N THR A 172 8.98 -18.51 1.60
CA THR A 172 7.58 -18.82 1.89
C THR A 172 6.81 -17.53 2.23
N VAL A 173 5.53 -17.47 1.86
CA VAL A 173 4.61 -16.37 2.17
C VAL A 173 3.24 -16.96 2.50
N LYS A 174 2.68 -16.65 3.68
CA LYS A 174 1.43 -17.26 4.21
C LYS A 174 1.33 -18.77 3.92
N ASP A 175 2.35 -19.53 4.32
CA ASP A 175 2.49 -20.98 4.12
C ASP A 175 2.62 -21.48 2.67
N HIS A 176 2.66 -20.59 1.68
CA HIS A 176 2.90 -20.94 0.29
C HIS A 176 4.39 -20.87 -0.03
N LYS A 177 4.91 -21.85 -0.76
CA LYS A 177 6.33 -21.90 -1.12
C LYS A 177 6.61 -21.03 -2.34
N VAL A 178 7.55 -20.10 -2.24
CA VAL A 178 7.93 -19.26 -3.38
C VAL A 178 8.78 -20.07 -4.35
N THR A 179 8.21 -20.44 -5.49
CA THR A 179 8.82 -21.33 -6.49
C THR A 179 9.14 -20.63 -7.80
N LYS A 180 8.53 -19.47 -8.08
CA LYS A 180 8.62 -18.81 -9.38
C LYS A 180 8.85 -17.31 -9.29
N ILE A 181 9.58 -16.75 -10.26
CA ILE A 181 9.64 -15.30 -10.53
C ILE A 181 9.13 -15.04 -11.95
N SER A 182 8.04 -14.30 -12.06
CA SER A 182 7.29 -14.08 -13.29
C SER A 182 7.97 -13.09 -14.24
N LYS A 183 7.59 -13.17 -15.51
CA LYS A 183 8.13 -12.34 -16.58
C LYS A 183 7.96 -10.85 -16.23
N ASN A 184 9.03 -10.07 -16.37
CA ASN A 184 9.08 -8.64 -16.04
C ASN A 184 8.88 -8.28 -14.56
N ALA A 185 8.94 -9.23 -13.61
CA ALA A 185 8.66 -8.94 -12.20
C ALA A 185 9.49 -7.80 -11.60
N PHE A 186 10.72 -7.61 -12.06
CA PHE A 186 11.61 -6.51 -11.65
C PHE A 186 11.98 -5.61 -12.84
N LYS A 187 11.11 -5.46 -13.83
CA LYS A 187 11.40 -4.65 -15.02
C LYS A 187 11.50 -3.15 -14.67
N LYS A 188 12.49 -2.45 -15.26
CA LYS A 188 12.74 -1.01 -15.06
C LYS A 188 13.04 -0.59 -13.61
N CYS A 189 13.56 -1.50 -12.78
CA CYS A 189 14.02 -1.19 -11.44
C CYS A 189 15.45 -0.61 -11.47
N ASP A 190 15.54 0.69 -11.75
CA ASP A 190 16.81 1.42 -11.95
C ASP A 190 17.68 1.58 -10.69
N LYS A 191 17.04 1.70 -9.52
CA LYS A 191 17.71 1.85 -8.22
C LYS A 191 18.07 0.50 -7.62
N LEU A 192 17.38 -0.58 -8.01
CA LEU A 192 17.64 -1.94 -7.54
C LEU A 192 19.08 -2.37 -7.88
N LYS A 193 19.82 -2.82 -6.85
CA LYS A 193 21.20 -3.28 -6.94
C LYS A 193 21.39 -4.73 -6.53
N LEU A 194 20.56 -5.23 -5.62
CA LEU A 194 20.69 -6.59 -5.10
C LEU A 194 19.32 -7.24 -4.96
N VAL A 195 19.15 -8.42 -5.54
CA VAL A 195 18.00 -9.29 -5.32
C VAL A 195 18.48 -10.58 -4.68
N LYS A 196 18.08 -10.84 -3.44
CA LYS A 196 18.31 -12.14 -2.81
C LYS A 196 17.18 -13.10 -3.21
N ILE A 197 17.54 -14.17 -3.90
CA ILE A 197 16.62 -15.19 -4.41
C ILE A 197 16.85 -16.49 -3.61
N PRO A 198 15.81 -17.04 -2.96
CA PRO A 198 15.95 -18.24 -2.15
C PRO A 198 16.05 -19.51 -3.01
N LYS A 199 16.62 -20.57 -2.44
CA LYS A 199 16.74 -21.89 -3.12
C LYS A 199 15.39 -22.53 -3.46
N SER A 200 14.29 -22.09 -2.84
CA SER A 200 12.94 -22.58 -3.14
C SER A 200 12.48 -22.23 -4.55
N VAL A 201 13.03 -21.16 -5.15
CA VAL A 201 12.72 -20.75 -6.51
C VAL A 201 13.34 -21.74 -7.50
N SER A 202 12.48 -22.37 -8.29
CA SER A 202 12.81 -23.35 -9.32
C SER A 202 12.53 -22.87 -10.74
N GLU A 203 11.92 -21.69 -10.90
CA GLU A 203 11.64 -21.07 -12.19
C GLU A 203 11.85 -19.55 -12.12
N ILE A 204 12.62 -19.00 -13.06
CA ILE A 204 12.79 -17.55 -13.25
C ILE A 204 12.54 -17.26 -14.73
N ALA A 205 11.51 -16.47 -15.01
CA ALA A 205 11.10 -16.20 -16.38
C ALA A 205 12.09 -15.30 -17.14
N LYS A 206 11.88 -15.17 -18.46
CA LYS A 206 12.60 -14.20 -19.29
C LYS A 206 12.27 -12.76 -18.86
N ASP A 207 13.14 -11.82 -19.20
CA ASP A 207 12.94 -10.37 -19.01
C ASP A 207 12.68 -9.94 -17.54
N VAL A 208 13.02 -10.76 -16.54
CA VAL A 208 12.74 -10.46 -15.12
C VAL A 208 13.40 -9.14 -14.70
N PHE A 209 14.64 -8.90 -15.11
CA PHE A 209 15.40 -7.67 -14.85
C PHE A 209 15.54 -6.78 -16.09
N LYS A 210 14.59 -6.87 -17.04
CA LYS A 210 14.64 -6.07 -18.26
C LYS A 210 14.67 -4.58 -17.94
N ASP A 211 15.50 -3.83 -18.65
CA ASP A 211 15.68 -2.39 -18.47
C ASP A 211 16.19 -1.99 -17.07
N CYS A 212 16.80 -2.91 -16.30
CA CYS A 212 17.46 -2.58 -15.03
C CYS A 212 18.93 -2.26 -15.26
N LYS A 213 19.44 -1.17 -14.67
CA LYS A 213 20.79 -0.67 -14.96
C LYS A 213 21.92 -1.58 -14.48
N ASN A 214 21.86 -2.08 -13.25
CA ASN A 214 22.96 -2.81 -12.61
C ASN A 214 22.46 -3.64 -11.41
N VAL A 215 21.88 -4.82 -11.68
CA VAL A 215 21.38 -5.73 -10.65
C VAL A 215 22.38 -6.87 -10.41
N THR A 216 22.60 -7.20 -9.13
CA THR A 216 23.30 -8.42 -8.70
C THR A 216 22.27 -9.38 -8.10
N ILE A 217 22.32 -10.65 -8.49
CA ILE A 217 21.55 -11.72 -7.86
C ILE A 217 22.38 -12.30 -6.70
N SER A 218 21.74 -12.59 -5.57
CA SER A 218 22.36 -13.32 -4.47
C SER A 218 21.55 -14.55 -4.11
N GLY A 219 22.22 -15.68 -3.91
CA GLY A 219 21.58 -16.95 -3.59
C GLY A 219 22.61 -18.05 -3.33
N LYS A 220 22.17 -19.29 -3.17
CA LYS A 220 23.07 -20.44 -3.05
C LYS A 220 23.66 -20.82 -4.41
N LEU A 221 24.92 -21.29 -4.44
CA LEU A 221 25.56 -21.73 -5.69
C LEU A 221 24.80 -22.87 -6.39
N ASP A 222 24.17 -23.75 -5.62
CA ASP A 222 23.38 -24.89 -6.13
C ASP A 222 21.89 -24.57 -6.38
N SER A 223 21.56 -23.29 -6.54
CA SER A 223 20.19 -22.82 -6.76
C SER A 223 19.91 -22.45 -8.22
N TYR A 224 18.62 -22.43 -8.60
CA TYR A 224 18.19 -21.92 -9.91
C TYR A 224 18.61 -20.47 -10.14
N ALA A 225 18.73 -19.66 -9.08
CA ALA A 225 19.17 -18.28 -9.17
C ALA A 225 20.61 -18.14 -9.71
N ASN A 226 21.52 -19.05 -9.32
CA ASN A 226 22.89 -19.06 -9.85
C ASN A 226 22.90 -19.43 -11.34
N LYS A 227 22.17 -20.50 -11.69
CA LYS A 227 22.01 -20.92 -13.09
C LYS A 227 21.45 -19.79 -13.97
N TYR A 228 20.38 -19.14 -13.52
CA TYR A 228 19.78 -18.04 -14.25
C TYR A 228 20.73 -16.84 -14.41
N ALA A 229 21.50 -16.52 -13.36
CA ALA A 229 22.47 -15.43 -13.39
C ALA A 229 23.57 -15.69 -14.44
N ASP A 230 24.12 -16.90 -14.46
CA ASP A 230 25.12 -17.34 -15.45
C ASP A 230 24.57 -17.30 -16.88
N GLU A 231 23.38 -17.86 -17.11
CA GLU A 231 22.74 -17.90 -18.44
C GLU A 231 22.39 -16.52 -19.01
N ASN A 232 22.27 -15.48 -18.17
CA ASN A 232 21.86 -14.14 -18.56
C ASN A 232 22.96 -13.08 -18.34
N ASP A 233 24.19 -13.49 -18.04
CA ASP A 233 25.34 -12.60 -17.75
C ASP A 233 25.03 -11.55 -16.66
N ILE A 234 24.38 -11.99 -15.58
CA ILE A 234 24.03 -11.17 -14.42
C ILE A 234 25.01 -11.48 -13.29
N ASN A 235 25.55 -10.45 -12.65
CA ASN A 235 26.44 -10.61 -11.49
C ASN A 235 25.78 -11.47 -10.40
N PHE A 236 26.50 -12.48 -9.92
CA PHE A 236 26.04 -13.36 -8.85
C PHE A 236 26.91 -13.23 -7.59
N LYS A 237 26.26 -13.22 -6.41
CA LYS A 237 26.91 -13.22 -5.11
C LYS A 237 26.39 -14.36 -4.25
N GLU A 238 27.24 -15.32 -3.92
CA GLU A 238 26.89 -16.40 -3.01
C GLU A 238 26.40 -15.86 -1.65
N SER A 239 25.23 -16.34 -1.22
CA SER A 239 24.70 -16.08 0.11
C SER A 239 25.15 -17.19 1.07
N LYS A 240 25.71 -16.78 2.21
CA LYS A 240 25.96 -17.69 3.34
C LYS A 240 24.64 -18.27 3.87
#